data_AF-A0A7K0N8P2-F1
#
_entry.id   AF-A0A7K0N8P2-F1
#
_cell.length_a   1.000
_cell.length_b   1.000
_cell.length_c   1.000
_cell.angle_alpha   90.00
_cell.angle_beta   90.00
_cell.angle_gamma   90.00
#
_symmetry.space_group_name_H-M   'P 1'
#
loop_
_entity.id
_entity.type
_entity.pdbx_description
1 polymer ?
#
loop_
_entity_poly.entity_id
_entity_poly.type
_entity_poly.pdbx_seq_one_letter_code
_entity_poly.pdbx_strand_id
1 'polypeptide(L)'
;MLALLRTRRWIAFTALVLIAIVAFGLLSRWQWYRANEKQTQRIALEEAAAANPTDLTALVARAPDWKSISVTGTYDRSTQVVVRQRPQDGRNGFWVLTPLMLADGRTVWVVRGWLSASSSATTSPDIPEPPPGKVAVIGSWHGFEKVNEASRTGLPAKMVGAVDPSVLPLVGDFDGYLRLTT
;
A
#
# COMPACT_ATOMS: atom_id res chain seq x y z
N MET A 1 20.31 -45.97 -37.18
CA MET A 1 19.47 -44.73 -37.17
C MET A 1 19.72 -43.82 -35.94
N LEU A 2 20.86 -43.95 -35.24
CA LEU A 2 21.25 -43.07 -34.10
C LEU A 2 22.47 -42.17 -34.41
N ALA A 3 23.17 -42.41 -35.53
CA ALA A 3 24.41 -41.69 -35.88
C ALA A 3 24.19 -40.23 -36.28
N LEU A 4 22.98 -39.87 -36.75
CA LEU A 4 22.59 -38.49 -37.05
C LEU A 4 22.54 -37.61 -35.78
N LEU A 5 22.22 -38.18 -34.62
CA LEU A 5 22.20 -37.44 -33.34
C LEU A 5 23.61 -37.15 -32.80
N ARG A 6 24.65 -37.82 -33.34
CA ARG A 6 26.06 -37.69 -32.92
C ARG A 6 26.85 -36.72 -33.79
N THR A 7 26.19 -35.95 -34.67
CA THR A 7 26.85 -34.83 -35.34
C THR A 7 26.88 -33.64 -34.36
N ARG A 8 28.00 -32.90 -34.31
CA ARG A 8 28.23 -31.77 -33.39
C ARG A 8 27.07 -30.75 -33.35
N ARG A 9 26.35 -30.61 -34.48
CA ARG A 9 25.14 -29.77 -34.63
C ARG A 9 23.95 -30.27 -33.80
N TRP A 10 23.69 -31.58 -33.79
CA TRP A 10 22.58 -32.18 -33.04
C TRP A 10 22.85 -32.20 -31.54
N ILE A 11 24.10 -32.40 -31.12
CA ILE A 11 24.49 -32.28 -29.71
C ILE A 11 24.28 -30.85 -29.21
N ALA A 12 24.71 -29.85 -29.98
CA ALA A 12 24.52 -28.44 -29.62
C ALA A 12 23.03 -28.05 -29.57
N PHE A 13 22.23 -28.54 -30.52
CA PHE A 13 20.78 -28.31 -30.52
C PHE A 13 20.10 -28.94 -29.30
N THR A 14 20.41 -30.20 -28.98
CA THR A 14 19.86 -30.88 -27.79
C THR A 14 20.27 -30.16 -26.51
N ALA A 15 21.53 -29.71 -26.40
CA ALA A 15 21.98 -28.93 -25.24
C ALA A 15 21.22 -27.61 -25.12
N LEU A 16 20.99 -26.90 -26.23
CA LEU A 16 20.19 -25.68 -26.25
C LEU A 16 18.75 -25.92 -25.77
N VAL A 17 18.12 -27.00 -26.24
CA VAL A 17 16.75 -27.37 -25.83
C VAL A 17 16.71 -27.66 -24.32
N LEU A 18 17.69 -28.39 -23.78
CA LEU A 18 17.75 -28.67 -22.34
C LEU A 18 17.91 -27.38 -21.52
N ILE A 19 18.77 -26.45 -21.97
CA ILE A 19 18.92 -25.14 -21.33
C ILE A 19 17.59 -24.36 -21.38
N ALA A 20 16.90 -24.37 -22.51
CA ALA A 20 15.60 -23.70 -22.65
C ALA A 20 14.55 -24.29 -21.71
N ILE A 21 14.48 -25.62 -21.57
CA ILE A 21 13.56 -26.30 -20.64
C ILE A 21 13.82 -25.85 -19.20
N VAL A 22 15.08 -25.83 -18.77
CA VAL A 22 15.45 -25.36 -17.42
C VAL A 22 15.09 -23.89 -17.23
N ALA A 23 15.40 -23.03 -18.21
CA ALA A 23 15.08 -21.61 -18.16
C ALA A 23 13.57 -21.38 -18.04
N PHE A 24 12.75 -22.00 -18.89
CA PHE A 24 11.29 -21.88 -18.82
C PHE A 24 10.71 -22.45 -17.52
N GLY A 25 11.29 -23.52 -16.96
CA GLY A 25 10.91 -24.02 -15.64
C GLY A 25 11.15 -23.01 -14.52
N LEU A 26 12.31 -22.34 -14.53
CA LEU A 26 12.64 -21.28 -13.57
C LEU A 26 11.72 -20.06 -13.74
N LEU A 27 11.45 -19.65 -14.98
CA LEU A 27 10.53 -18.55 -15.26
C LEU A 27 9.09 -18.87 -14.84
N SER A 28 8.63 -20.09 -15.09
CA SER A 28 7.32 -20.57 -14.63
C SER A 28 7.23 -20.47 -13.10
N ARG A 29 8.26 -20.93 -12.38
CA ARG A 29 8.30 -20.84 -10.92
C ARG A 29 8.28 -19.40 -10.42
N TRP A 30 8.97 -18.49 -11.10
CA TRP A 30 8.94 -17.06 -10.77
C TRP A 30 7.56 -16.44 -10.99
N GLN A 31 6.91 -16.76 -12.13
CA GLN A 31 5.53 -16.33 -12.40
C GLN A 31 4.57 -16.83 -11.32
N TRP A 32 4.69 -18.11 -10.93
CA TRP A 32 3.89 -18.71 -9.86
C TRP A 32 4.12 -18.04 -8.51
N TYR A 33 5.37 -17.79 -8.13
CA TYR A 33 5.69 -17.12 -6.87
C TYR A 33 5.07 -15.71 -6.82
N ARG A 34 5.21 -14.95 -7.92
CA ARG A 34 4.65 -13.61 -8.05
C ARG A 34 3.12 -13.58 -8.07
N ALA A 35 2.49 -14.63 -8.59
CA ALA A 35 1.04 -14.80 -8.52
C ALA A 35 0.57 -15.15 -7.10
N ASN A 36 1.29 -16.03 -6.41
CA ASN A 36 0.93 -16.46 -5.06
C ASN A 36 1.04 -15.33 -4.03
N GLU A 37 2.04 -14.44 -4.17
CA GLU A 37 2.17 -13.24 -3.33
C GLU A 37 0.92 -12.35 -3.39
N LYS A 38 0.31 -12.20 -4.57
CA LYS A 38 -0.96 -11.47 -4.73
C LYS A 38 -2.14 -12.22 -4.11
N GLN A 39 -2.12 -13.55 -4.13
CA GLN A 39 -3.19 -14.37 -3.58
C GLN A 39 -3.20 -14.34 -2.05
N THR A 40 -2.03 -14.43 -1.40
CA THR A 40 -1.92 -14.32 0.07
C THR A 40 -2.42 -12.97 0.57
N GLN A 41 -2.10 -11.88 -0.13
CA GLN A 41 -2.62 -10.55 0.21
C GLN A 41 -4.14 -10.46 0.08
N ARG A 42 -4.73 -11.09 -0.95
CA ARG A 42 -6.20 -11.12 -1.13
C ARG A 42 -6.90 -11.90 -0.02
N ILE A 43 -6.38 -13.07 0.36
CA ILE A 43 -6.97 -13.88 1.43
C ILE A 43 -6.92 -13.13 2.76
N ALA A 44 -5.79 -12.50 3.10
CA ALA A 44 -5.68 -11.69 4.32
C ALA A 44 -6.66 -10.51 4.34
N LEU A 45 -6.89 -9.86 3.19
CA LEU A 45 -7.90 -8.82 3.02
C LEU A 45 -9.34 -9.34 3.21
N GLU A 46 -9.66 -10.50 2.64
CA GLU A 46 -10.99 -11.13 2.76
C GLU A 46 -11.27 -11.58 4.20
N GLU A 47 -10.30 -12.20 4.87
CA GLU A 47 -10.40 -12.59 6.28
C GLU A 47 -10.55 -11.38 7.20
N ALA A 48 -9.79 -10.31 6.94
CA ALA A 48 -9.91 -9.07 7.68
C ALA A 48 -11.25 -8.37 7.47
N ALA A 49 -11.77 -8.37 6.24
CA ALA A 49 -13.09 -7.81 5.92
C ALA A 49 -14.22 -8.60 6.59
N ALA A 50 -14.06 -9.91 6.78
CA ALA A 50 -15.03 -10.76 7.47
C ALA A 50 -14.96 -10.65 9.00
N ALA A 51 -13.88 -10.12 9.57
CA ALA A 51 -13.72 -9.98 11.01
C ALA A 51 -14.47 -8.77 11.58
N ASN A 52 -15.06 -8.93 12.77
CA ASN A 52 -15.69 -7.83 13.48
C ASN A 52 -14.65 -6.73 13.79
N PRO A 53 -14.91 -5.46 13.42
CA PRO A 53 -13.97 -4.37 13.68
C PRO A 53 -13.67 -4.24 15.17
N THR A 54 -12.39 -4.19 15.52
CA THR A 54 -11.97 -3.91 16.91
C THR A 54 -11.91 -2.41 17.13
N ASP A 55 -12.37 -1.91 18.27
CA ASP A 55 -12.22 -0.48 18.60
C ASP A 55 -10.74 -0.11 18.76
N LEU A 56 -10.28 0.94 18.07
CA LEU A 56 -8.90 1.44 18.16
C LEU A 56 -8.54 1.86 19.59
N THR A 57 -9.50 2.37 20.37
CA THR A 57 -9.24 2.80 21.74
C THR A 57 -8.87 1.64 22.67
N ALA A 58 -9.33 0.42 22.35
CA ALA A 58 -9.01 -0.81 23.05
C ALA A 58 -7.67 -1.43 22.61
N LEU A 59 -7.02 -0.91 21.56
CA LEU A 59 -5.73 -1.37 21.09
C LEU A 59 -4.58 -0.68 21.83
N VAL A 60 -3.67 -1.49 22.35
CA VAL A 60 -2.45 -1.05 23.04
C VAL A 60 -1.39 -0.71 22.00
N ALA A 61 -1.49 0.48 21.40
CA ALA A 61 -0.54 1.16 20.51
C ALA A 61 -0.12 0.44 19.20
N ARG A 62 -0.26 -0.90 19.11
CA ARG A 62 0.20 -1.76 18.03
C ARG A 62 -0.89 -2.73 17.61
N ALA A 63 -1.22 -2.73 16.32
CA ALA A 63 -2.09 -3.72 15.70
C ALA A 63 -1.34 -4.47 14.60
N PRO A 64 -1.69 -5.74 14.32
CA PRO A 64 -1.18 -6.44 13.15
C PRO A 64 -1.73 -5.79 11.87
N ASP A 65 -0.93 -5.84 10.80
CA ASP A 65 -1.34 -5.36 9.48
C ASP A 65 -2.64 -6.06 9.02
N TRP A 66 -3.44 -5.32 8.26
CA TRP A 66 -4.74 -5.71 7.71
C TRP A 66 -5.87 -5.85 8.73
N LYS A 67 -5.63 -5.73 10.04
CA LYS A 67 -6.70 -5.85 11.05
C LYS A 67 -7.80 -4.81 10.84
N SER A 68 -9.06 -5.25 10.83
CA SER A 68 -10.23 -4.37 10.79
C SER A 68 -10.39 -3.63 12.11
N ILE A 69 -10.38 -2.31 12.05
CA ILE A 69 -10.45 -1.41 13.19
C ILE A 69 -11.57 -0.39 12.97
N SER A 70 -12.33 -0.14 14.03
CA SER A 70 -13.29 0.94 14.13
C SER A 70 -12.74 2.05 15.02
N VAL A 71 -12.86 3.30 14.60
CA VAL A 71 -12.48 4.46 15.41
C VAL A 71 -13.49 5.57 15.21
N THR A 72 -13.77 6.32 16.27
CA THR A 72 -14.63 7.49 16.22
C THR A 72 -13.86 8.73 16.64
N GLY A 73 -13.94 9.79 15.85
CA GLY A 73 -13.22 11.04 16.11
C GLY A 73 -13.65 12.17 15.19
N THR A 74 -12.89 13.26 15.21
CA THR A 74 -13.10 14.43 14.34
C THR A 74 -11.87 14.64 13.48
N TYR A 75 -12.06 14.85 12.18
CA TYR A 75 -10.94 15.09 11.27
C TYR A 75 -10.35 16.48 11.48
N ASP A 76 -9.01 16.55 11.60
CA ASP A 76 -8.30 17.83 11.54
C ASP A 76 -8.12 18.25 10.07
N ARG A 77 -8.89 19.25 9.67
CA ARG A 77 -8.89 19.81 8.31
C ARG A 77 -7.60 20.54 7.97
N SER A 78 -6.91 21.09 8.96
CA SER A 78 -5.76 21.97 8.76
C SER A 78 -4.50 21.18 8.38
N THR A 79 -4.40 19.95 8.86
CA THR A 79 -3.20 19.08 8.76
C THR A 79 -3.37 17.96 7.72
N GLN A 80 -4.06 18.24 6.62
CA GLN A 80 -4.24 17.29 5.53
C GLN A 80 -3.01 17.21 4.61
N VAL A 81 -2.62 15.99 4.24
CA VAL A 81 -1.51 15.74 3.33
C VAL A 81 -1.89 14.72 2.26
N VAL A 82 -1.22 14.78 1.13
CA VAL A 82 -1.37 13.82 0.03
C VAL A 82 -0.10 13.01 -0.15
N VAL A 83 -0.25 11.70 -0.28
CA VAL A 83 0.86 10.78 -0.47
C VAL A 83 0.97 10.44 -1.95
N ARG A 84 2.08 10.78 -2.59
CA ARG A 84 2.28 10.58 -4.03
C ARG A 84 2.61 9.14 -4.42
N GLN A 85 2.64 8.89 -5.73
CA GLN A 85 3.06 7.62 -6.33
C GLN A 85 2.26 6.42 -5.83
N ARG A 86 0.94 6.60 -5.72
CA ARG A 86 0.01 5.52 -5.37
C ARG A 86 -0.70 5.06 -6.63
N PRO A 87 -0.24 4.01 -7.31
CA PRO A 87 -0.92 3.47 -8.48
C PRO A 87 -2.19 2.72 -8.06
N GLN A 88 -3.30 3.00 -8.73
CA GLN A 88 -4.57 2.27 -8.58
C GLN A 88 -5.19 2.06 -9.96
N ASP A 89 -5.60 0.82 -10.27
CA ASP A 89 -6.23 0.44 -11.55
C ASP A 89 -5.46 0.91 -12.79
N GLY A 90 -4.13 0.83 -12.74
CA GLY A 90 -3.24 1.21 -13.85
C GLY A 90 -3.01 2.72 -14.00
N ARG A 91 -3.54 3.56 -13.11
CA ARG A 91 -3.34 5.01 -13.11
C ARG A 91 -2.52 5.43 -11.90
N ASN A 92 -1.63 6.40 -12.09
CA ASN A 92 -0.93 7.02 -10.97
C ASN A 92 -1.87 7.99 -10.24
N GLY A 93 -1.71 8.08 -8.93
CA GLY A 93 -2.49 8.98 -8.11
C GLY A 93 -1.89 9.23 -6.74
N PHE A 94 -2.73 9.78 -5.88
CA PHE A 94 -2.40 10.25 -4.55
C PHE A 94 -3.34 9.61 -3.53
N TRP A 95 -2.81 9.23 -2.37
CA TRP A 95 -3.66 8.96 -1.20
C TRP A 95 -3.91 10.24 -0.44
N VAL A 96 -5.17 10.48 -0.05
CA VAL A 96 -5.54 11.58 0.84
C VAL A 96 -5.42 11.10 2.27
N LEU A 97 -4.46 11.66 3.00
CA LEU A 97 -4.19 11.32 4.39
C LEU A 97 -4.65 12.48 5.28
N THR A 98 -5.46 12.16 6.29
CA THR A 98 -6.02 13.15 7.21
C THR A 98 -5.93 12.63 8.64
N PRO A 99 -5.45 13.44 9.59
CA PRO A 99 -5.44 13.04 10.99
C PRO A 99 -6.87 13.06 11.54
N LEU A 100 -7.21 12.02 12.29
CA LEU A 100 -8.44 11.89 13.04
C LEU A 100 -8.12 12.04 14.53
N MET A 101 -8.68 13.06 15.16
CA MET A 101 -8.55 13.32 16.60
C MET A 101 -9.62 12.54 17.35
N LEU A 102 -9.19 11.67 18.26
CA LEU A 102 -10.07 10.87 19.10
C LEU A 102 -10.57 11.67 20.31
N ALA A 103 -11.61 11.17 20.97
CA ALA A 103 -12.19 11.80 22.16
C ALA A 103 -11.25 11.79 23.39
N ASP A 104 -10.26 10.90 23.40
CA ASP A 104 -9.23 10.78 24.44
C ASP A 104 -8.00 11.68 24.19
N GLY A 105 -8.02 12.50 23.13
CA GLY A 105 -6.94 13.41 22.76
C GLY A 105 -5.85 12.78 21.90
N ARG A 106 -5.89 11.47 21.65
CA ARG A 106 -4.95 10.81 20.74
C ARG A 106 -5.29 11.11 19.28
N THR A 107 -4.29 11.05 18.41
CA THR A 107 -4.45 11.27 16.96
C THR A 107 -3.98 10.06 16.16
N VAL A 108 -4.81 9.63 15.21
CA VAL A 108 -4.49 8.56 14.25
C VAL A 108 -4.55 9.08 12.82
N TRP A 109 -3.63 8.64 11.98
CA TRP A 109 -3.64 8.95 10.55
C TRP A 109 -4.64 8.06 9.81
N VAL A 110 -5.48 8.66 8.96
CA VAL A 110 -6.49 7.93 8.17
C VAL A 110 -6.34 8.26 6.69
N VAL A 111 -6.15 7.23 5.85
CA VAL A 111 -6.22 7.31 4.40
C VAL A 111 -7.70 7.30 4.01
N ARG A 112 -8.22 8.47 3.64
CA ARG A 112 -9.64 8.68 3.31
C ARG A 112 -10.03 8.20 1.91
N GLY A 113 -9.07 8.13 0.99
CA GLY A 113 -9.33 7.75 -0.38
C GLY A 113 -8.16 7.99 -1.32
N TRP A 114 -8.41 7.73 -2.60
CA TRP A 114 -7.45 7.87 -3.69
C TRP A 114 -7.91 8.91 -4.70
N LEU A 115 -6.99 9.76 -5.15
CA LEU A 115 -7.21 10.77 -6.19
C LEU A 115 -6.33 10.46 -7.40
N SER A 116 -6.90 10.49 -8.61
CA SER A 116 -6.11 10.34 -9.83
C SER A 116 -5.19 11.53 -10.04
N ALA A 117 -3.94 11.27 -10.43
CA ALA A 117 -3.07 12.34 -10.90
C ALA A 117 -3.59 12.84 -12.26
N SER A 118 -4.01 14.10 -12.32
CA SER A 118 -4.14 14.80 -13.61
C SER A 118 -2.75 14.98 -14.22
N SER A 119 -2.68 15.34 -15.50
CA SER A 119 -1.48 15.29 -16.36
C SER A 119 -0.14 15.86 -15.82
N SER A 120 -0.12 16.57 -14.68
CA SER A 120 1.09 16.99 -14.00
C SER A 120 1.13 16.47 -12.56
N ALA A 121 2.12 15.61 -12.26
CA ALA A 121 2.41 15.11 -10.91
C ALA A 121 2.98 16.18 -9.95
N THR A 122 3.05 17.43 -10.39
CA THR A 122 3.61 18.57 -9.65
C THR A 122 2.53 19.55 -9.17
N THR A 123 1.31 19.45 -9.70
CA THR A 123 0.19 20.30 -9.26
C THR A 123 -0.49 19.65 -8.05
N SER A 124 -0.66 20.41 -6.97
CA SER A 124 -1.40 19.93 -5.80
C SER A 124 -2.83 19.57 -6.23
N PRO A 125 -3.28 18.32 -6.07
CA PRO A 125 -4.64 17.93 -6.44
C PRO A 125 -5.64 18.66 -5.53
N ASP A 126 -6.85 18.88 -6.03
CA ASP A 126 -7.94 19.38 -5.19
C ASP A 126 -8.32 18.28 -4.19
N ILE A 127 -8.14 18.56 -2.89
CA ILE A 127 -8.33 17.59 -1.81
C ILE A 127 -9.77 17.78 -1.30
N PRO A 128 -10.65 16.78 -1.44
CA PRO A 128 -12.02 16.88 -0.94
C PRO A 128 -12.03 17.16 0.56
N GLU A 129 -12.85 18.11 1.02
CA GLU A 129 -12.96 18.38 2.45
C GLU A 129 -13.45 17.14 3.22
N PRO A 130 -12.92 16.87 4.42
CA PRO A 130 -13.47 15.82 5.27
C PRO A 130 -14.83 16.23 5.82
N PRO A 131 -15.72 15.24 6.08
CA PRO A 131 -17.01 15.51 6.70
C PRO A 131 -16.85 16.35 7.98
N PRO A 132 -17.72 17.35 8.21
CA PRO A 132 -17.67 18.13 9.43
C PRO A 132 -18.13 17.30 10.63
N GLY A 133 -17.54 17.56 11.80
CA GLY A 133 -17.97 16.98 13.07
C GLY A 133 -17.42 15.57 13.33
N LYS A 134 -18.08 14.88 14.27
CA LYS A 134 -17.68 13.56 14.77
C LYS A 134 -18.11 12.48 13.79
N VAL A 135 -17.18 11.66 13.35
CA VAL A 135 -17.38 10.56 12.41
C VAL A 135 -16.91 9.24 13.01
N ALA A 136 -17.64 8.17 12.74
CA ALA A 136 -17.21 6.80 12.98
C ALA A 136 -16.67 6.23 11.66
N VAL A 137 -15.46 5.71 11.68
CA VAL A 137 -14.79 5.18 10.49
C VAL A 137 -14.27 3.78 10.76
N ILE A 138 -14.39 2.93 9.74
CA ILE A 138 -13.91 1.56 9.76
C ILE A 138 -12.86 1.43 8.66
N GLY A 139 -11.73 0.80 9.00
CA GLY A 139 -10.64 0.62 8.06
C GLY A 139 -9.68 -0.47 8.47
N SER A 140 -8.82 -0.86 7.54
CA SER A 140 -7.74 -1.80 7.79
C SER A 140 -6.53 -1.08 8.38
N TRP A 141 -5.92 -1.67 9.40
CA TRP A 141 -4.67 -1.20 9.99
C TRP A 141 -3.47 -1.47 9.09
N HIS A 142 -2.55 -0.51 9.05
CA HIS A 142 -1.27 -0.65 8.37
C HIS A 142 -0.16 -0.02 9.20
N GLY A 143 0.95 -0.74 9.40
CA GLY A 143 2.18 -0.16 9.94
C GLY A 143 2.78 0.90 9.01
N PHE A 144 3.58 1.80 9.58
CA PHE A 144 4.24 2.85 8.81
C PHE A 144 5.20 2.30 7.74
N GLU A 145 5.27 3.04 6.62
CA GLU A 145 6.11 2.68 5.49
C GLU A 145 7.57 3.09 5.72
N LYS A 146 8.51 2.33 5.14
CA LYS A 146 9.93 2.74 5.17
C LYS A 146 10.16 3.90 4.21
N VAL A 147 10.71 5.00 4.72
CA VAL A 147 11.08 6.17 3.91
C VAL A 147 12.34 5.89 3.10
N ASN A 148 12.30 6.19 1.80
CA ASN A 148 13.46 6.23 0.92
C ASN A 148 13.85 7.68 0.55
N GLU A 149 15.02 7.91 -0.06
CA GLU A 149 15.48 9.26 -0.40
C GLU A 149 14.53 10.02 -1.34
N ALA A 150 13.89 9.30 -2.28
CA ALA A 150 12.90 9.85 -3.19
C ALA A 150 11.63 10.36 -2.50
N SER A 151 11.38 9.91 -1.26
CA SER A 151 10.27 10.38 -0.43
C SER A 151 10.58 11.64 0.38
N ARG A 152 11.85 12.09 0.44
CA ARG A 152 12.30 13.17 1.34
C ARG A 152 12.47 14.54 0.68
N THR A 153 12.63 14.63 -0.64
CA THR A 153 13.09 15.87 -1.30
C THR A 153 12.24 16.25 -2.52
N GLY A 154 12.12 17.56 -2.76
CA GLY A 154 11.54 18.11 -4.00
C GLY A 154 10.02 18.06 -4.12
N LEU A 155 9.28 17.90 -3.01
CA LEU A 155 7.82 17.79 -3.03
C LEU A 155 7.13 19.15 -2.82
N PRO A 156 6.04 19.44 -3.54
CA PRO A 156 5.18 20.60 -3.26
C PRO A 156 4.65 20.59 -1.82
N ALA A 157 4.25 21.77 -1.32
CA ALA A 157 3.64 21.89 0.00
C ALA A 157 2.44 20.92 0.15
N LYS A 158 2.30 20.28 1.32
CA LYS A 158 1.29 19.26 1.66
C LYS A 158 1.43 17.91 0.92
N MET A 159 2.51 17.66 0.18
CA MET A 159 2.82 16.36 -0.40
C MET A 159 3.90 15.60 0.39
N VAL A 160 3.66 14.32 0.62
CA VAL A 160 4.63 13.39 1.23
C VAL A 160 4.88 12.18 0.33
N GLY A 161 6.08 11.61 0.40
CA GLY A 161 6.45 10.44 -0.41
C GLY A 161 6.13 9.10 0.25
N ALA A 162 5.87 9.07 1.54
CA ALA A 162 5.57 7.86 2.31
C ALA A 162 4.66 8.20 3.50
N VAL A 163 3.94 7.21 4.01
CA VAL A 163 3.19 7.33 5.27
C VAL A 163 4.13 6.93 6.41
N ASP A 164 4.91 7.88 6.90
CA ASP A 164 5.89 7.68 7.96
C ASP A 164 6.00 8.93 8.86
N PRO A 165 6.12 8.76 10.18
CA PRO A 165 6.14 9.87 11.13
C PRO A 165 7.28 10.88 10.90
N SER A 166 8.39 10.49 10.24
CA SER A 166 9.50 11.40 9.95
C SER A 166 9.23 12.39 8.82
N VAL A 167 8.24 12.13 7.97
CA VAL A 167 7.85 13.01 6.84
C VAL A 167 6.47 13.63 7.02
N LEU A 168 5.69 13.15 8.00
CA LEU A 168 4.38 13.67 8.30
C LEU A 168 4.47 14.93 9.18
N PRO A 169 3.56 15.90 8.97
CA PRO A 169 3.57 17.16 9.73
C PRO A 169 3.19 16.98 11.20
N LEU A 170 2.59 15.84 11.55
CA LEU A 170 2.17 15.49 12.90
C LEU A 170 2.56 14.04 13.21
N VAL A 171 3.20 13.86 14.37
CA VAL A 171 3.49 12.54 14.92
C VAL A 171 2.21 12.02 15.56
N GLY A 172 1.66 10.94 15.03
CA GLY A 172 0.49 10.28 15.62
C GLY A 172 0.87 9.53 16.90
N ASP A 173 -0.11 9.26 17.75
CA ASP A 173 0.07 8.52 19.01
C ASP A 173 0.13 7.00 18.82
N PHE A 174 0.02 6.52 17.58
CA PHE A 174 -0.01 5.12 17.22
C PHE A 174 1.12 4.77 16.23
N ASP A 175 1.48 3.49 16.17
CA ASP A 175 2.59 2.98 15.33
C ASP A 175 2.23 2.71 13.86
N GLY A 176 1.06 3.20 13.43
CA GLY A 176 0.53 2.97 12.10
C GLY A 176 -0.60 3.92 11.72
N TYR A 177 -1.24 3.60 10.61
CA TYR A 177 -2.33 4.36 10.02
C TYR A 177 -3.48 3.46 9.62
N LEU A 178 -4.67 4.05 9.52
CA LEU A 178 -5.87 3.38 9.04
C LEU A 178 -6.09 3.66 7.57
N ARG A 179 -6.50 2.65 6.82
CA ARG A 179 -6.99 2.82 5.45
C ARG A 179 -8.47 2.49 5.41
N LEU A 180 -9.29 3.44 4.95
CA LEU A 180 -10.73 3.21 4.84
C LEU A 180 -11.02 2.09 3.84
N THR A 181 -11.83 1.15 4.28
CA THR A 181 -12.44 0.14 3.41
C THR A 181 -13.74 0.77 2.90
N THR A 182 -13.77 1.15 1.62
CA THR A 182 -14.96 1.71 0.95
C THR A 182 -15.55 0.69 0.00
#